data_AF-A0A0P0V123-F1
#
_entry.id   AF-A0A0P0V123-F1
#
_cell.length_a   1.000
_cell.length_b   1.000
_cell.length_c   1.000
_cell.angle_alpha   90.00
_cell.angle_beta   90.00
_cell.angle_gamma   90.00
#
_symmetry.space_group_name_H-M   'P 1'
#
loop_
_entity.id
_entity.type
_entity.pdbx_description
1 polymer ?
#
loop_
_entity_poly.entity_id
_entity_poly.type
_entity_poly.pdbx_seq_one_letter_code
_entity_poly.pdbx_strand_id
1 'polypeptide(L)'
;MESHGDEGEPSAMAKPPKKLPMSRKGFGTRGQSIQLLTNHFRVSVRRMDGHFYHYHVEVKYEDGGPVEAKGVCRRVVDKLQETYASELAGREFAYNGEKGLFTAGALLQTKHQFVVVMEDASSSGRTTTRRSSGGDDGSPGGSDRKRMKRPMAVKKFMVEISFAAKDPMSAIAEVLRGQETENSMEALRVLDITLRQHSAKQ
;
A
#
# COMPACT_ATOMS: atom_id res chain seq x y z
N MET A 1 -35.93 9.01 58.29
CA MET A 1 -34.65 9.73 58.49
C MET A 1 -33.59 8.93 57.77
N GLU A 2 -33.43 9.18 56.48
CA GLU A 2 -32.37 8.68 55.59
C GLU A 2 -32.75 9.19 54.20
N SER A 3 -32.09 10.25 53.73
CA SER A 3 -32.23 10.75 52.36
C SER A 3 -30.83 11.10 51.86
N HIS A 4 -30.19 10.09 51.28
CA HIS A 4 -28.93 10.22 50.57
C HIS A 4 -29.16 10.91 49.22
N GLY A 5 -28.25 11.83 48.89
CA GLY A 5 -28.33 12.77 47.78
C GLY A 5 -28.27 12.10 46.41
N ASP A 6 -29.00 12.74 45.50
CA ASP A 6 -29.01 12.52 44.06
C ASP A 6 -27.67 13.03 43.48
N GLU A 7 -26.80 12.12 43.03
CA GLU A 7 -25.60 12.46 42.29
C GLU A 7 -26.01 12.84 40.85
N GLY A 8 -25.95 14.14 40.55
CA GLY A 8 -26.23 14.68 39.23
C GLY A 8 -25.28 14.13 38.17
N GLU A 9 -25.89 13.53 37.14
CA GLU A 9 -25.24 13.10 35.90
C GLU A 9 -24.43 14.23 35.25
N PRO A 10 -23.23 13.94 34.70
CA PRO A 10 -22.42 14.96 34.05
C PRO A 10 -23.10 15.41 32.74
N SER A 11 -23.52 16.67 32.72
CA SER A 11 -24.04 17.36 31.53
C SER A 11 -23.15 17.11 30.30
N ALA A 12 -23.74 16.50 29.28
CA ALA A 12 -23.10 16.21 28.00
C ALA A 12 -22.60 17.52 27.35
N MET A 13 -21.30 17.80 27.47
CA MET A 13 -20.67 18.92 26.77
C MET A 13 -20.88 18.75 25.25
N ALA A 14 -21.62 19.68 24.65
CA ALA A 14 -21.89 19.71 23.22
C ALA A 14 -20.56 19.72 22.42
N LYS A 15 -20.45 18.81 21.45
CA LYS A 15 -19.28 18.75 20.56
C LYS A 15 -19.14 20.09 19.82
N PRO A 16 -17.93 20.67 19.73
CA PRO A 16 -17.73 21.93 19.02
C PRO A 16 -18.13 21.79 17.55
N PRO A 17 -18.70 22.84 16.94
CA PRO A 17 -19.17 22.79 15.56
C PRO A 17 -18.03 22.44 14.61
N LYS A 18 -18.25 21.46 13.72
CA LYS A 18 -17.30 21.09 12.67
C LYS A 18 -17.13 22.28 11.73
N LYS A 19 -15.95 22.91 11.75
CA LYS A 19 -15.58 23.96 10.79
C LYS A 19 -15.22 23.30 9.45
N LEU A 20 -15.98 23.59 8.40
CA LEU A 20 -15.70 23.14 7.04
C LEU A 20 -14.91 24.23 6.28
N PRO A 21 -14.03 23.86 5.33
CA PRO A 21 -13.42 24.83 4.42
C PRO A 21 -14.47 25.67 3.69
N MET A 22 -14.23 26.97 3.56
CA MET A 22 -15.14 27.85 2.81
C MET A 22 -15.16 27.46 1.33
N SER A 23 -16.35 27.29 0.77
CA SER A 23 -16.53 27.05 -0.67
C SER A 23 -15.99 28.22 -1.50
N ARG A 24 -15.39 27.92 -2.65
CA ARG A 24 -14.92 28.92 -3.61
C ARG A 24 -16.09 29.76 -4.11
N LYS A 25 -16.05 31.08 -3.90
CA LYS A 25 -17.12 32.01 -4.32
C LYS A 25 -17.28 32.17 -5.84
N GLY A 26 -16.25 31.81 -6.61
CA GLY A 26 -16.23 31.91 -8.07
C GLY A 26 -14.81 31.81 -8.65
N PHE A 27 -14.68 32.05 -9.95
CA PHE A 27 -13.40 32.11 -10.67
C PHE A 27 -12.90 33.55 -10.78
N GLY A 28 -11.58 33.75 -10.86
CA GLY A 28 -10.99 35.07 -11.09
C GLY A 28 -11.24 35.56 -12.53
N THR A 29 -11.50 36.85 -12.71
CA THR A 29 -11.90 37.45 -14.01
C THR A 29 -10.98 38.57 -14.50
N ARG A 30 -9.99 38.99 -13.71
CA ARG A 30 -9.07 40.08 -14.08
C ARG A 30 -7.82 39.51 -14.77
N GLY A 31 -7.32 40.25 -15.76
CA GLY A 31 -6.06 39.95 -16.45
C GLY A 31 -6.24 39.46 -17.89
N GLN A 32 -5.15 39.42 -18.64
CA GLN A 32 -5.12 38.86 -19.99
C GLN A 32 -4.98 37.33 -19.91
N SER A 33 -5.80 36.60 -20.67
CA SER A 33 -5.73 35.14 -20.74
C SER A 33 -4.45 34.68 -21.45
N ILE A 34 -3.82 33.64 -20.90
CA ILE A 34 -2.66 32.96 -21.49
C ILE A 34 -2.93 31.46 -21.55
N GLN A 35 -2.33 30.78 -22.53
CA GLN A 35 -2.38 29.33 -22.61
C GLN A 35 -1.27 28.73 -21.75
N LEU A 36 -1.62 27.76 -20.91
CA LEU A 36 -0.68 27.07 -20.02
C LEU A 36 -0.72 25.57 -20.28
N LEU A 37 0.48 24.97 -20.23
CA LEU A 37 0.63 23.54 -20.04
C LEU A 37 0.95 23.29 -18.58
N THR A 38 0.52 22.15 -18.07
CA THR A 38 0.84 21.72 -16.69
C THR A 38 1.32 20.29 -16.71
N ASN A 39 2.06 19.90 -15.68
CA ASN A 39 2.43 18.51 -15.40
C ASN A 39 1.28 17.73 -14.72
N HIS A 40 0.02 18.10 -14.97
CA HIS A 40 -1.16 17.36 -14.51
C HIS A 40 -1.75 16.58 -15.68
N PHE A 41 -1.85 15.26 -15.49
CA PHE A 41 -2.39 14.34 -16.49
C PHE A 41 -3.81 13.95 -16.09
N ARG A 42 -4.74 13.99 -17.04
CA ARG A 42 -6.13 13.62 -16.79
C ARG A 42 -6.24 12.11 -16.57
N VAL A 43 -6.58 11.71 -15.36
CA VAL A 43 -6.93 10.31 -15.02
C VAL A 43 -8.43 10.11 -15.24
N SER A 44 -8.82 8.97 -15.82
CA SER A 44 -10.23 8.58 -15.98
C SER A 44 -10.45 7.17 -15.46
N VAL A 45 -11.56 6.97 -14.77
CA VAL A 45 -11.97 5.67 -14.23
C VAL A 45 -13.17 5.19 -15.05
N ARG A 46 -13.03 4.04 -15.72
CA ARG A 46 -14.02 3.55 -16.70
C ARG A 46 -15.29 2.98 -16.06
N ARG A 47 -15.17 2.34 -14.89
CA ARG A 47 -16.27 1.66 -14.18
C ARG A 47 -16.31 2.17 -12.74
N MET A 48 -17.47 2.70 -12.34
CA MET A 48 -17.70 3.25 -11.00
C MET A 48 -18.94 2.63 -10.33
N ASP A 49 -19.54 1.62 -10.95
CA ASP A 49 -20.69 0.84 -10.50
C ASP A 49 -20.30 -0.30 -9.51
N GLY A 50 -19.01 -0.44 -9.23
CA GLY A 50 -18.45 -1.45 -8.34
C GLY A 50 -18.12 -0.95 -6.93
N HIS A 51 -17.42 -1.81 -6.19
CA HIS A 51 -16.88 -1.51 -4.87
C HIS A 51 -15.41 -1.89 -4.82
N PHE A 52 -14.62 -1.09 -4.11
CA PHE A 52 -13.33 -1.49 -3.60
C PHE A 52 -13.53 -2.33 -2.34
N TYR A 53 -12.74 -3.38 -2.19
CA TYR A 53 -12.70 -4.19 -0.99
C TYR A 53 -11.35 -3.96 -0.32
N HIS A 54 -11.39 -3.49 0.93
CA HIS A 54 -10.22 -3.25 1.75
C HIS A 54 -9.95 -4.46 2.63
N TYR A 55 -8.69 -4.87 2.69
CA TYR A 55 -8.19 -5.97 3.48
C TYR A 55 -7.00 -5.54 4.33
N HIS A 56 -6.90 -6.10 5.53
CA HIS A 56 -5.71 -6.07 6.35
C HIS A 56 -4.76 -7.20 5.97
N VAL A 57 -3.48 -6.86 5.78
CA VAL A 57 -2.40 -7.79 5.50
C VAL A 57 -1.45 -7.83 6.67
N GLU A 58 -1.15 -9.03 7.15
CA GLU A 58 -0.07 -9.29 8.11
C GLU A 58 0.95 -10.23 7.46
N VAL A 59 2.22 -9.83 7.48
CA VAL A 59 3.34 -10.63 6.95
C VAL A 59 4.31 -10.93 8.09
N LYS A 60 4.56 -12.21 8.34
CA LYS A 60 5.52 -12.72 9.33
C LYS A 60 6.46 -13.72 8.67
N TYR A 61 7.62 -13.93 9.28
CA TYR A 61 8.42 -15.10 8.97
C TYR A 61 7.73 -16.37 9.48
N GLU A 62 8.15 -17.55 9.00
CA GLU A 62 7.62 -18.84 9.44
C GLU A 62 7.79 -19.09 10.96
N ASP A 63 8.80 -18.48 11.58
CA ASP A 63 9.03 -18.52 13.04
C ASP A 63 8.12 -17.55 13.84
N GLY A 64 7.23 -16.81 13.16
CA GLY A 64 6.35 -15.81 13.76
C GLY A 64 7.01 -14.43 13.95
N GLY A 65 8.29 -14.28 13.61
CA GLY A 65 9.03 -13.03 13.73
C GLY A 65 8.50 -11.93 12.79
N PRO A 66 8.59 -10.64 13.20
CA PRO A 66 8.18 -9.53 12.35
C PRO A 66 9.13 -9.34 11.17
N VAL A 67 8.59 -8.92 10.02
CA VAL A 67 9.40 -8.55 8.85
C VAL A 67 9.79 -7.08 8.93
N GLU A 68 11.03 -6.81 9.34
CA GLU A 68 11.52 -5.43 9.52
C GLU A 68 12.13 -4.81 8.24
N ALA A 69 12.54 -5.64 7.27
CA ALA A 69 13.25 -5.19 6.09
C ALA A 69 12.33 -4.47 5.09
N LYS A 70 12.64 -3.20 4.81
CA LYS A 70 11.86 -2.33 3.92
C LYS A 70 11.66 -2.95 2.53
N GLY A 71 10.41 -2.94 2.07
CA GLY A 71 10.03 -3.43 0.74
C GLY A 71 9.99 -4.96 0.59
N VAL A 72 10.37 -5.74 1.62
CA VAL A 72 10.19 -7.20 1.60
C VAL A 72 8.70 -7.53 1.52
N CYS A 73 7.85 -6.91 2.33
CA CYS A 73 6.40 -7.18 2.31
C CYS A 73 5.78 -6.96 0.94
N ARG A 74 6.21 -5.93 0.19
CA ARG A 74 5.74 -5.68 -1.18
C ARG A 74 6.10 -6.86 -2.10
N ARG A 75 7.36 -7.30 -2.08
CA ARG A 75 7.80 -8.46 -2.89
C ARG A 75 7.09 -9.76 -2.51
N VAL A 76 6.83 -9.95 -1.21
CA VAL A 76 6.08 -11.11 -0.71
C VAL A 76 4.63 -11.08 -1.21
N VAL A 77 3.96 -9.92 -1.17
CA VAL A 77 2.59 -9.78 -1.69
C VAL A 77 2.53 -9.90 -3.21
N ASP A 78 3.50 -9.35 -3.94
CA ASP A 78 3.61 -9.55 -5.40
C ASP A 78 3.76 -11.05 -5.72
N LYS A 79 4.65 -11.76 -5.00
CA LYS A 79 4.85 -13.19 -5.17
C LYS A 79 3.62 -14.02 -4.79
N LEU A 80 2.89 -13.60 -3.75
CA LEU A 80 1.62 -14.20 -3.34
C LEU A 80 0.58 -14.09 -4.46
N GLN A 81 0.45 -12.91 -5.07
CA GLN A 81 -0.48 -12.68 -6.17
C GLN A 81 -0.14 -13.56 -7.38
N GLU A 82 1.15 -13.72 -7.69
CA GLU A 82 1.61 -14.62 -8.76
C GLU A 82 1.35 -16.11 -8.45
N THR A 83 1.64 -16.53 -7.22
CA THR A 83 1.62 -17.95 -6.83
C THR A 83 0.20 -18.47 -6.61
N TYR A 84 -0.69 -17.64 -6.07
CA TYR A 84 -2.04 -18.01 -5.66
C TYR A 84 -3.13 -17.34 -6.51
N ALA A 85 -2.81 -16.94 -7.75
CA ALA A 85 -3.74 -16.21 -8.63
C ALA A 85 -5.10 -16.92 -8.79
N SER A 86 -5.11 -18.25 -8.90
CA SER A 86 -6.34 -19.05 -9.02
C SER A 86 -7.20 -19.04 -7.75
N GLU A 87 -6.57 -19.18 -6.58
CA GLU A 87 -7.27 -19.14 -5.28
C GLU A 87 -7.80 -17.73 -4.96
N LEU A 88 -7.14 -16.70 -5.49
CA LEU A 88 -7.49 -15.29 -5.34
C LEU A 88 -8.41 -14.78 -6.45
N ALA A 89 -9.05 -15.69 -7.21
CA ALA A 89 -9.99 -15.39 -8.31
C ALA A 89 -9.41 -14.43 -9.38
N GLY A 90 -8.10 -14.42 -9.57
CA GLY A 90 -7.40 -13.55 -10.51
C GLY A 90 -7.52 -12.05 -10.19
N ARG A 91 -7.83 -11.69 -8.94
CA ARG A 91 -8.00 -10.28 -8.54
C ARG A 91 -6.64 -9.57 -8.52
N GLU A 92 -6.62 -8.36 -9.08
CA GLU A 92 -5.46 -7.48 -8.96
C GLU A 92 -5.45 -6.77 -7.61
N PHE A 93 -4.26 -6.69 -7.00
CA PHE A 93 -4.05 -6.08 -5.69
C PHE A 93 -3.43 -4.70 -5.83
N ALA A 94 -3.97 -3.76 -5.07
CA ALA A 94 -3.33 -2.47 -4.75
C ALA A 94 -2.86 -2.52 -3.28
N TYR A 95 -1.56 -2.72 -3.06
CA TYR A 95 -0.98 -2.89 -1.73
C TYR A 95 -0.13 -1.69 -1.30
N ASN A 96 -0.42 -1.13 -0.13
CA ASN A 96 0.27 0.07 0.37
C ASN A 96 1.71 -0.19 0.88
N GLY A 97 2.12 -1.46 1.00
CA GLY A 97 3.44 -1.85 1.51
C GLY A 97 3.50 -2.06 3.02
N GLU A 98 2.37 -1.91 3.72
CA GLU A 98 2.23 -2.05 5.16
C GLU A 98 1.08 -3.02 5.48
N LYS A 99 -0.08 -2.51 5.93
CA LYS A 99 -1.23 -3.33 6.34
C LYS A 99 -2.41 -3.26 5.39
N GLY A 100 -2.44 -2.35 4.43
CA GLY A 100 -3.64 -2.08 3.61
C GLY A 100 -3.52 -2.67 2.22
N LEU A 101 -4.45 -3.54 1.84
CA LEU A 101 -4.57 -4.13 0.51
C LEU A 101 -5.98 -3.92 -0.04
N PHE A 102 -6.07 -3.55 -1.32
CA PHE A 102 -7.35 -3.25 -1.97
C PHE A 102 -7.52 -4.06 -3.25
N THR A 103 -8.76 -4.46 -3.52
CA THR A 103 -9.13 -5.19 -4.75
C THR A 103 -10.38 -4.60 -5.41
N ALA A 104 -10.45 -4.72 -6.73
CA ALA A 104 -11.68 -4.48 -7.48
C ALA A 104 -12.54 -5.75 -7.51
N GLY A 105 -13.54 -5.81 -6.61
CA GLY A 105 -14.34 -7.00 -6.35
C GLY A 105 -13.80 -7.86 -5.19
N ALA A 106 -14.68 -8.61 -4.55
CA ALA A 106 -14.35 -9.41 -3.37
C ALA A 106 -13.43 -10.59 -3.71
N LEU A 107 -12.55 -10.94 -2.77
CA LEU A 107 -11.96 -12.27 -2.63
C LEU A 107 -13.02 -13.30 -2.20
N LEU A 108 -12.71 -14.58 -2.41
CA LEU A 108 -13.65 -15.67 -2.15
C LEU A 108 -13.99 -15.85 -0.66
N GLN A 109 -13.04 -15.53 0.23
CA GLN A 109 -13.23 -15.64 1.67
C GLN A 109 -12.94 -14.31 2.36
N THR A 110 -13.42 -14.17 3.60
CA THR A 110 -13.13 -12.99 4.44
C THR A 110 -11.76 -13.08 5.09
N LYS A 111 -11.18 -14.27 5.22
CA LYS A 111 -9.83 -14.49 5.77
C LYS A 111 -9.11 -15.53 4.93
N HIS A 112 -7.87 -15.23 4.56
CA HIS A 112 -6.97 -16.13 3.84
C HIS A 112 -5.62 -16.21 4.56
N GLN A 113 -5.00 -17.39 4.50
CA GLN A 113 -3.66 -17.62 5.03
C GLN A 113 -2.83 -18.35 3.98
N PHE A 114 -1.66 -17.79 3.67
CA PHE A 114 -0.77 -18.31 2.64
C PHE A 114 0.66 -18.46 3.17
N VAL A 115 1.39 -19.42 2.61
CA VAL A 115 2.83 -19.57 2.84
C VAL A 115 3.56 -19.18 1.56
N VAL A 116 4.21 -18.02 1.57
CA VAL A 116 4.94 -17.49 0.41
C VAL A 116 6.41 -17.84 0.54
N VAL A 117 6.93 -18.52 -0.48
CA VAL A 117 8.35 -18.92 -0.55
C VAL A 117 9.11 -17.92 -1.41
N MET A 118 10.13 -17.28 -0.82
CA MET A 118 10.99 -16.30 -1.47
C MET A 118 12.42 -16.83 -1.56
N GLU A 119 13.03 -16.69 -2.73
CA GLU A 119 14.47 -16.90 -2.89
C GLU A 119 15.22 -15.62 -2.50
N ASP A 120 16.24 -15.74 -1.65
CA ASP A 120 17.01 -14.59 -1.20
C ASP A 120 17.96 -14.10 -2.31
N ALA A 121 17.51 -13.12 -3.08
CA ALA A 121 18.34 -12.47 -4.11
C ALA A 121 19.52 -11.66 -3.52
N SER A 122 19.61 -11.52 -2.18
CA SER A 122 20.68 -10.76 -1.53
C SER A 122 22.07 -11.42 -1.59
N SER A 123 22.19 -12.65 -2.12
CA SER A 123 23.50 -13.26 -2.42
C SER A 123 24.10 -12.86 -3.78
N SER A 124 23.44 -12.04 -4.60
CA SER A 124 23.99 -11.53 -5.86
C SER A 124 24.70 -10.18 -5.67
N GLY A 125 25.89 -10.22 -5.06
CA GLY A 125 27.03 -9.31 -5.27
C GLY A 125 26.77 -7.83 -5.56
N ARG A 126 26.26 -7.05 -4.60
CA ARG A 126 26.53 -5.60 -4.59
C ARG A 126 27.93 -5.35 -4.04
N THR A 127 28.94 -5.46 -4.91
CA THR A 127 30.25 -4.84 -4.68
C THR A 127 30.10 -3.35 -4.98
N THR A 128 29.58 -2.57 -4.03
CA THR A 128 29.51 -1.10 -4.14
C THR A 128 30.25 -0.46 -2.99
N THR A 129 31.56 -0.62 -2.95
CA THR A 129 32.45 0.24 -2.15
C THR A 129 33.79 0.44 -2.87
N ARG A 130 34.00 1.70 -3.26
CA ARG A 130 35.28 2.38 -3.44
C ARG A 130 36.14 2.01 -4.66
N ARG A 131 35.87 2.77 -5.73
CA ARG A 131 36.91 3.36 -6.60
C ARG A 131 38.03 3.96 -5.73
N SER A 132 39.18 3.31 -5.69
CA SER A 132 40.45 3.92 -5.33
C SER A 132 41.46 3.46 -6.36
N SER A 133 41.77 4.39 -7.27
CA SER A 133 42.89 4.34 -8.19
C SER A 133 44.19 4.43 -7.41
N GLY A 134 45.16 3.58 -7.76
CA GLY A 134 46.56 3.85 -7.45
C GLY A 134 47.23 2.78 -6.60
N GLY A 135 48.29 2.20 -7.16
CA GLY A 135 49.46 1.82 -6.39
C GLY A 135 49.59 0.34 -6.06
N ASP A 136 50.38 -0.32 -6.91
CA ASP A 136 51.60 -1.00 -6.49
C ASP A 136 51.56 -2.48 -6.04
N ASP A 137 52.29 -3.26 -6.85
CA ASP A 137 53.15 -4.42 -6.61
C ASP A 137 52.82 -5.46 -5.51
N GLY A 138 52.72 -6.74 -5.93
CA GLY A 138 52.77 -7.86 -4.99
C GLY A 138 52.02 -9.14 -5.37
N SER A 139 52.61 -9.93 -6.27
CA SER A 139 52.51 -11.41 -6.39
C SER A 139 51.15 -12.11 -6.71
N PRO A 140 51.12 -13.08 -7.66
CA PRO A 140 49.92 -13.83 -8.01
C PRO A 140 49.68 -14.98 -7.01
N GLY A 141 49.01 -14.66 -5.89
CA GLY A 141 48.62 -15.63 -4.87
C GLY A 141 47.38 -16.43 -5.28
N GLY A 142 47.55 -17.72 -5.51
CA GLY A 142 46.51 -18.64 -5.96
C GLY A 142 45.24 -18.65 -5.12
N SER A 143 44.09 -18.57 -5.79
CA SER A 143 42.85 -19.12 -5.25
C SER A 143 42.02 -19.72 -6.38
N ASP A 144 42.33 -20.96 -6.72
CA ASP A 144 41.38 -21.92 -7.29
C ASP A 144 40.29 -22.23 -6.26
N ARG A 145 39.46 -21.23 -5.95
CA ARG A 145 38.16 -21.47 -5.32
C ARG A 145 37.16 -21.56 -6.45
N LYS A 146 37.10 -22.76 -7.04
CA LYS A 146 35.89 -23.30 -7.68
C LYS A 146 34.68 -22.67 -7.03
N ARG A 147 33.96 -21.87 -7.82
CA ARG A 147 32.72 -21.16 -7.49
C ARG A 147 31.76 -22.10 -6.76
N MET A 148 31.89 -22.23 -5.44
CA MET A 148 30.92 -22.95 -4.62
C MET A 148 29.66 -22.09 -4.63
N LYS A 149 28.68 -22.57 -5.40
CA LYS A 149 27.32 -22.05 -5.45
C LYS A 149 26.83 -22.00 -4.00
N ARG A 150 26.82 -20.81 -3.38
CA ARG A 150 26.27 -20.66 -2.03
C ARG A 150 24.83 -21.17 -2.09
N PRO A 151 24.38 -22.04 -1.16
CA PRO A 151 23.00 -22.48 -1.16
C PRO A 151 22.11 -21.24 -1.12
N MET A 152 21.22 -21.12 -2.11
CA MET A 152 20.24 -20.03 -2.15
C MET A 152 19.43 -20.14 -0.87
N ALA A 153 19.51 -19.13 -0.01
CA ALA A 153 18.70 -19.13 1.20
C ALA A 153 17.24 -18.94 0.77
N VAL A 154 16.44 -19.98 0.96
CA VAL A 154 14.99 -19.91 0.75
C VAL A 154 14.37 -19.44 2.05
N LYS A 155 13.55 -18.39 2.00
CA LYS A 155 12.82 -17.85 3.15
C LYS A 155 11.33 -18.05 2.94
N LYS A 156 10.65 -18.52 3.98
CA LYS A 156 9.20 -18.67 3.98
C LYS A 156 8.55 -17.57 4.81
N PHE A 157 7.46 -17.04 4.29
CA PHE A 157 6.66 -16.00 4.92
C PHE A 157 5.24 -16.50 5.11
N MET A 158 4.67 -16.26 6.27
CA MET A 158 3.25 -16.44 6.53
C MET A 158 2.53 -15.12 6.23
N VAL A 159 1.58 -15.15 5.31
CA VAL A 159 0.76 -14.00 4.96
C VAL A 159 -0.68 -14.25 5.35
N GLU A 160 -1.25 -13.40 6.19
CA GLU A 160 -2.68 -13.36 6.49
C GLU A 160 -3.32 -12.17 5.78
N ILE A 161 -4.43 -12.42 5.07
CA ILE A 161 -5.28 -11.39 4.46
C ILE A 161 -6.66 -11.48 5.10
N SER A 162 -7.15 -10.42 5.73
CA SER A 162 -8.46 -10.37 6.39
C SER A 162 -9.29 -9.17 5.91
N PHE A 163 -10.57 -9.38 5.64
CA PHE A 163 -11.50 -8.35 5.17
C PHE A 163 -11.67 -7.25 6.23
N ALA A 164 -11.57 -5.99 5.80
CA ALA A 164 -11.68 -4.83 6.66
C ALA A 164 -12.92 -3.98 6.35
N ALA A 165 -13.09 -3.58 5.08
CA ALA A 165 -14.18 -2.68 4.68
C ALA A 165 -14.54 -2.84 3.19
N LYS A 166 -15.69 -2.28 2.82
CA LYS A 166 -16.19 -2.23 1.45
C LYS A 166 -16.58 -0.79 1.11
N ASP A 167 -15.89 -0.21 0.14
CA ASP A 167 -16.04 1.19 -0.23
C ASP A 167 -16.63 1.31 -1.65
N PRO A 168 -17.67 2.13 -1.88
CA PRO A 168 -18.26 2.28 -3.21
C PRO A 168 -17.32 3.03 -4.14
N MET A 169 -17.14 2.53 -5.37
CA MET A 169 -16.34 3.24 -6.40
C MET A 169 -17.02 4.55 -6.84
N SER A 170 -18.33 4.69 -6.61
CA SER A 170 -19.09 5.93 -6.86
C SER A 170 -18.57 7.12 -6.05
N ALA A 171 -17.89 6.88 -4.92
CA ALA A 171 -17.24 7.94 -4.14
C ALA A 171 -16.21 8.73 -4.99
N ILE A 172 -15.59 8.11 -6.00
CA ILE A 172 -14.72 8.83 -6.95
C ILE A 172 -15.54 9.84 -7.76
N ALA A 173 -16.75 9.45 -8.22
CA ALA A 173 -17.63 10.32 -8.98
C ALA A 173 -18.17 11.49 -8.16
N GLU A 174 -18.40 11.26 -6.86
CA GLU A 174 -18.84 12.27 -5.89
C GLU A 174 -17.74 13.30 -5.66
N VAL A 175 -16.50 12.86 -5.39
CA VAL A 175 -15.33 13.73 -5.25
C VAL A 175 -15.12 14.60 -6.50
N LEU A 176 -15.24 14.04 -7.69
CA LEU A 176 -15.12 14.79 -8.95
C LEU A 176 -16.22 15.85 -9.13
N ARG A 177 -17.39 15.67 -8.51
CA ARG A 177 -18.48 16.67 -8.46
C ARG A 177 -18.32 17.68 -7.32
N GLY A 178 -17.27 17.56 -6.52
CA GLY A 178 -17.06 18.39 -5.32
C GLY A 178 -17.93 17.99 -4.13
N GLN A 179 -18.45 16.76 -4.12
CA GLN A 179 -19.23 16.21 -3.02
C GLN A 179 -18.33 15.27 -2.21
N GLU A 180 -17.83 15.74 -1.07
CA GLU A 180 -17.06 14.89 -0.15
C GLU A 180 -18.02 14.06 0.71
N THR A 181 -17.83 12.75 0.67
CA THR A 181 -18.52 11.74 1.48
C THR A 181 -17.52 11.04 2.40
N GLU A 182 -18.02 10.26 3.36
CA GLU A 182 -17.17 9.49 4.29
C GLU A 182 -16.17 8.56 3.58
N ASN A 183 -16.52 8.06 2.39
CA ASN A 183 -15.70 7.13 1.61
C ASN A 183 -14.74 7.82 0.62
N SER A 184 -14.82 9.16 0.50
CA SER A 184 -14.04 9.93 -0.47
C SER A 184 -12.52 9.76 -0.27
N MET A 185 -12.08 9.77 0.99
CA MET A 185 -10.65 9.63 1.31
C MET A 185 -10.13 8.23 1.00
N GLU A 186 -10.93 7.19 1.25
CA GLU A 186 -10.55 5.81 0.91
C GLU A 186 -10.49 5.63 -0.61
N ALA A 187 -11.49 6.10 -1.34
CA ALA A 187 -11.51 6.03 -2.80
C ALA A 187 -10.28 6.71 -3.45
N LEU A 188 -9.90 7.90 -2.97
CA LEU A 188 -8.68 8.60 -3.41
C LEU A 188 -7.40 7.83 -3.03
N ARG A 189 -7.36 7.22 -1.84
CA ARG A 189 -6.23 6.40 -1.38
C ARG A 189 -6.04 5.18 -2.28
N VAL A 190 -7.11 4.48 -2.66
CA VAL A 190 -7.03 3.32 -3.57
C VAL A 190 -6.46 3.74 -4.93
N LEU A 191 -6.89 4.89 -5.47
CA LEU A 191 -6.35 5.42 -6.73
C LEU A 191 -4.86 5.73 -6.63
N ASP A 192 -4.42 6.42 -5.57
CA ASP A 192 -3.00 6.75 -5.35
C ASP A 192 -2.14 5.49 -5.25
N ILE A 193 -2.56 4.49 -4.47
CA ILE A 193 -1.84 3.21 -4.31
C ILE A 193 -1.75 2.48 -5.65
N THR A 194 -2.86 2.39 -6.38
CA THR A 194 -2.93 1.69 -7.68
C THR A 194 -1.99 2.33 -8.69
N LEU A 195 -2.01 3.66 -8.81
CA LEU A 195 -1.14 4.39 -9.74
C LEU A 195 0.34 4.24 -9.37
N ARG A 196 0.69 4.31 -8.08
CA ARG A 196 2.06 4.07 -7.61
C ARG A 196 2.55 2.65 -7.89
N GLN A 197 1.70 1.65 -7.66
CA GLN A 197 2.05 0.26 -7.92
C GLN A 197 2.21 -0.01 -9.43
N HIS A 198 1.35 0.57 -10.25
CA HIS A 198 1.50 0.50 -11.72
C HIS A 198 2.83 1.13 -12.16
N SER A 199 3.18 2.29 -11.63
CA SER A 199 4.47 2.95 -11.93
C SER A 199 5.69 2.14 -11.48
N ALA A 200 5.58 1.28 -10.46
CA ALA A 200 6.69 0.45 -9.99
C ALA A 200 6.89 -0.82 -10.84
N LYS A 201 5.92 -1.17 -11.70
CA LYS A 201 5.97 -2.32 -12.61
C LYS A 201 6.46 -1.96 -14.02
N GLN A 202 6.58 -0.67 -14.33
CA GLN A 202 7.15 -0.13 -15.58
C GLN A 202 8.65 0.11 -15.40
#